data_AF-A0A7C2JA33-F1
#
_entry.id   AF-A0A7C2JA33-F1
#
_cell.length_a   1.000
_cell.length_b   1.000
_cell.length_c   1.000
_cell.angle_alpha   90.00
_cell.angle_beta   90.00
_cell.angle_gamma   90.00
#
_symmetry.space_group_name_H-M   'P 1'
#
loop_
_entity.id
_entity.type
_entity.pdbx_description
1 polymer ?
#
loop_
_entity_poly.entity_id
_entity_poly.type
_entity_poly.pdbx_seq_one_letter_code
_entity_poly.pdbx_strand_id
1 'polypeptide(L)'
;MAEKAHTRPLFDPPIVKRAIKDAFIKLDPRQVARNPVMFVVEVGSVLTTLLVIRDVATGDTSNLLFTVQVTLWLWFTVLFANFAEAMAEGRGKAQADTLRKAKTETMANRIVGDVGEGREWVKTQHVPASDLRKGDVVLVHAGEFIPGDGEIVEGVASVDESAITGESAPVIREAGGDRSAVTGGTRVISDWIKVRVTSNPGETFLDRMIALVEGAERQKTPNEIALNILLAGLTIIFLLAVVTLLPYALYSV
;
A
#
# COMPACT_ATOMS: atom_id res chain seq x y z
N MET A 1 27.75 4.60 16.23
CA MET A 1 27.81 4.52 14.76
C MET A 1 26.39 4.71 14.25
N ALA A 2 26.06 5.89 13.72
CA ALA A 2 24.72 6.18 13.21
C ALA A 2 24.51 5.42 11.90
N GLU A 3 23.51 4.53 11.90
CA GLU A 3 23.10 3.75 10.74
C GLU A 3 22.58 4.73 9.67
N LYS A 4 23.28 4.81 8.52
CA LYS A 4 22.89 5.65 7.40
C LYS A 4 21.51 5.19 6.92
N ALA A 5 20.51 6.05 7.05
CA ALA A 5 19.21 5.86 6.43
C ALA A 5 19.42 5.62 4.92
N HIS A 6 19.24 4.38 4.49
CA HIS A 6 19.28 4.02 3.08
C HIS A 6 18.11 4.72 2.39
N THR A 7 18.39 5.85 1.76
CA THR A 7 17.46 6.48 0.81
C THR A 7 17.28 5.48 -0.32
N ARG A 8 16.13 4.78 -0.33
CA ARG A 8 15.83 3.81 -1.39
C ARG A 8 15.89 4.53 -2.75
N PRO A 9 16.59 3.98 -3.75
CA PRO A 9 16.67 4.59 -5.06
C PRO A 9 15.27 4.75 -5.66
N LEU A 10 15.10 5.78 -6.51
CA LEU A 10 13.82 6.08 -7.17
C LEU A 10 13.21 4.88 -7.92
N PHE A 11 14.06 3.95 -8.35
CA PHE A 11 13.75 2.69 -9.01
C PHE A 11 14.21 1.52 -8.15
N ASP A 12 13.45 1.19 -7.11
CA ASP A 12 13.67 -0.03 -6.34
C ASP A 12 13.22 -1.24 -7.20
N PRO A 13 14.12 -2.17 -7.59
CA PRO A 13 13.80 -3.29 -8.49
C PRO A 13 12.55 -4.11 -8.12
N PRO A 14 12.24 -4.43 -6.84
CA PRO A 14 11.02 -5.13 -6.49
C PRO A 14 9.76 -4.29 -6.69
N ILE A 15 9.83 -2.96 -6.50
CA ILE A 15 8.69 -2.05 -6.75
C ILE A 15 8.41 -1.99 -8.26
N VAL A 16 9.45 -1.86 -9.08
CA VAL A 16 9.32 -1.83 -10.55
C VAL A 16 8.72 -3.15 -11.06
N LYS A 17 9.21 -4.30 -10.59
CA LYS A 17 8.69 -5.61 -11.00
C LYS A 17 7.21 -5.78 -10.63
N ARG A 18 6.81 -5.32 -9.44
CA ARG A 18 5.40 -5.31 -9.01
C ARG A 18 4.56 -4.38 -9.88
N ALA A 19 5.04 -3.17 -10.13
CA ALA A 19 4.35 -2.18 -10.96
C ALA A 19 4.16 -2.64 -12.42
N ILE A 20 5.15 -3.36 -12.99
CA ILE A 20 4.99 -3.97 -14.31
C ILE A 20 3.83 -4.97 -14.29
N LYS A 21 3.79 -5.88 -13.31
CA LYS A 21 2.70 -6.85 -13.19
C LYS A 21 1.34 -6.16 -13.00
N ASP A 22 1.30 -5.15 -12.14
CA ASP A 22 0.08 -4.40 -11.85
C ASP A 22 -0.40 -3.60 -13.08
N ALA A 23 0.51 -3.11 -13.93
CA ALA A 23 0.15 -2.42 -15.18
C ALA A 23 -0.66 -3.32 -16.14
N PHE A 24 -0.34 -4.61 -16.19
CA PHE A 24 -1.10 -5.60 -16.96
C PHE A 24 -2.40 -6.01 -16.28
N ILE A 25 -2.47 -6.01 -14.94
CA ILE A 25 -3.73 -6.29 -14.22
C ILE A 25 -4.72 -5.13 -14.38
N LYS A 26 -4.21 -3.89 -14.43
CA LYS A 26 -5.01 -2.68 -14.64
C LYS A 26 -5.58 -2.53 -16.06
N LEU A 27 -5.21 -3.40 -17.00
CA LEU A 27 -5.84 -3.53 -18.33
C LEU A 27 -7.23 -4.20 -18.27
N ASP A 28 -7.77 -4.53 -17.10
CA ASP A 28 -9.15 -4.99 -17.01
C ASP A 28 -10.11 -3.87 -17.50
N PRO A 29 -10.90 -4.10 -18.56
CA PRO A 29 -11.77 -3.07 -19.13
C PRO A 29 -12.76 -2.49 -18.12
N ARG A 30 -13.09 -3.22 -17.04
CA ARG A 30 -13.94 -2.71 -15.95
C ARG A 30 -13.27 -1.61 -15.14
N GLN A 31 -11.94 -1.66 -15.00
CA GLN A 31 -11.15 -0.66 -14.28
C GLN A 31 -10.87 0.55 -15.17
N VAL A 32 -10.48 0.31 -16.43
CA VAL A 32 -10.17 1.37 -17.39
C VAL A 32 -11.40 2.20 -17.75
N ALA A 33 -12.61 1.63 -17.73
CA ALA A 33 -13.86 2.36 -17.94
C ALA A 33 -14.09 3.52 -16.96
N ARG A 34 -13.40 3.56 -15.82
CA ARG A 34 -13.44 4.70 -14.88
C ARG A 34 -12.66 5.92 -15.37
N ASN A 35 -11.77 5.74 -16.36
CA ASN A 35 -11.00 6.80 -17.00
C ASN A 35 -11.31 6.82 -18.51
N PRO A 36 -12.20 7.72 -18.97
CA PRO A 36 -12.68 7.72 -20.36
C PRO A 36 -11.58 7.98 -21.39
N VAL A 37 -10.53 8.73 -21.03
CA VAL A 37 -9.39 8.96 -21.92
C VAL A 37 -8.66 7.65 -22.21
N MET A 38 -8.28 6.93 -21.14
CA MET A 38 -7.56 5.65 -21.25
C MET A 38 -8.42 4.58 -21.94
N PHE A 39 -9.73 4.57 -21.65
CA PHE A 39 -10.67 3.64 -22.28
C PHE A 39 -10.73 3.80 -23.80
N VAL A 40 -10.76 5.04 -24.30
CA VAL A 40 -10.76 5.28 -25.76
C VAL A 40 -9.47 4.82 -26.41
N VAL A 41 -8.31 5.05 -25.77
CA VAL A 41 -7.01 4.57 -26.29
C VAL A 41 -6.94 3.05 -26.28
N GLU A 42 -7.45 2.39 -25.23
CA GLU A 42 -7.50 0.94 -25.13
C GLU A 42 -8.41 0.32 -26.20
N VAL A 43 -9.63 0.84 -26.37
CA VAL A 43 -10.54 0.40 -27.44
C VAL A 43 -9.90 0.61 -28.81
N GLY A 44 -9.24 1.76 -29.03
CA GLY A 44 -8.48 2.02 -30.24
C GLY A 44 -7.37 0.98 -30.47
N SER A 45 -6.60 0.64 -29.43
CA SER A 45 -5.53 -0.37 -29.48
C SER A 45 -6.08 -1.74 -29.87
N VAL A 46 -7.22 -2.13 -29.29
CA VAL A 46 -7.90 -3.39 -29.61
C VAL A 46 -8.40 -3.38 -31.06
N LEU A 47 -9.03 -2.30 -31.50
CA LEU A 47 -9.52 -2.17 -32.88
C LEU A 47 -8.38 -2.23 -33.91
N THR A 48 -7.28 -1.51 -33.68
CA THR A 48 -6.13 -1.57 -34.60
C THR A 48 -5.46 -2.94 -34.58
N THR A 49 -5.43 -3.62 -33.44
CA THR A 49 -4.96 -5.01 -33.35
C THR A 49 -5.82 -5.95 -34.21
N LEU A 50 -7.15 -5.79 -34.17
CA LEU A 50 -8.07 -6.56 -35.03
C LEU A 50 -7.84 -6.26 -36.51
N LEU A 51 -7.55 -5.00 -36.88
CA LEU A 51 -7.20 -4.63 -38.25
C LEU A 51 -5.89 -5.28 -38.70
N VAL A 52 -4.84 -5.29 -37.86
CA VAL A 52 -3.59 -6.00 -38.17
C VAL A 52 -3.84 -7.49 -38.40
N ILE A 53 -4.64 -8.15 -37.55
CA ILE A 53 -4.96 -9.57 -37.69
C ILE A 53 -5.72 -9.81 -39.01
N ARG A 54 -6.69 -8.97 -39.33
CA ARG A 54 -7.44 -9.02 -40.59
C ARG A 54 -6.51 -8.89 -41.79
N ASP A 55 -5.67 -7.85 -41.82
CA ASP A 55 -4.79 -7.53 -42.96
C ASP A 55 -3.80 -8.66 -43.25
N VAL A 56 -3.25 -9.26 -42.18
CA VAL A 56 -2.41 -10.46 -42.28
C VAL A 56 -3.19 -11.65 -42.82
N ALA A 57 -4.43 -11.88 -42.36
CA ALA A 57 -5.27 -13.00 -42.79
C ALA A 57 -5.75 -12.87 -44.25
N THR A 58 -6.02 -11.65 -44.71
CA THR A 58 -6.45 -11.37 -46.09
C THR A 58 -5.28 -11.20 -47.07
N GLY A 59 -4.03 -11.17 -46.57
CA GLY A 59 -2.83 -10.93 -47.37
C GLY A 59 -2.69 -9.49 -47.87
N ASP A 60 -3.45 -8.54 -47.31
CA ASP A 60 -3.36 -7.14 -47.69
C ASP A 60 -2.15 -6.51 -46.99
N THR A 61 -1.07 -6.29 -47.75
CA THR A 61 0.18 -5.75 -47.23
C THR A 61 0.35 -4.25 -47.45
N SER A 62 -0.66 -3.59 -48.04
CA SER A 62 -0.55 -2.19 -48.49
C SER A 62 -0.16 -1.22 -47.38
N ASN A 63 -0.72 -1.40 -46.18
CA ASN A 63 -0.48 -0.53 -45.02
C ASN A 63 -0.04 -1.27 -43.75
N LEU A 64 0.30 -2.57 -43.85
CA LEU A 64 0.51 -3.44 -42.70
C LEU A 64 1.56 -2.90 -41.71
N LEU A 65 2.71 -2.42 -42.21
CA LEU A 65 3.78 -1.87 -41.37
C LEU A 65 3.32 -0.65 -40.57
N PHE A 66 2.55 0.23 -41.20
CA PHE A 66 1.99 1.42 -40.56
C PHE A 66 0.98 1.03 -39.48
N THR A 67 0.04 0.13 -39.78
CA THR A 67 -0.98 -0.33 -38.81
C THR A 67 -0.34 -1.04 -37.62
N VAL A 68 0.69 -1.87 -37.84
CA VAL A 68 1.46 -2.52 -36.77
C VAL A 68 2.17 -1.48 -35.90
N GLN A 69 2.85 -0.51 -36.50
CA GLN A 69 3.54 0.54 -35.77
C GLN A 69 2.58 1.35 -34.89
N VAL A 70 1.43 1.78 -35.43
CA VAL A 70 0.40 2.49 -34.66
C VAL A 70 -0.12 1.62 -33.53
N THR A 71 -0.42 0.34 -33.79
CA THR A 71 -0.91 -0.60 -32.77
C THR A 71 0.08 -0.77 -31.62
N LEU A 72 1.37 -0.92 -31.92
CA LEU A 72 2.42 -1.03 -30.89
C LEU A 72 2.51 0.24 -30.04
N TRP A 73 2.41 1.41 -30.66
CA TRP A 73 2.42 2.68 -29.93
C TRP A 73 1.20 2.86 -29.03
N LEU A 74 0.01 2.47 -29.49
CA LEU A 74 -1.21 2.54 -28.69
C LEU A 74 -1.14 1.58 -27.48
N TRP A 75 -0.66 0.36 -27.67
CA TRP A 75 -0.43 -0.55 -26.53
C TRP A 75 0.63 -0.02 -25.57
N PHE A 76 1.71 0.56 -26.10
CA PHE A 76 2.75 1.16 -25.27
C PHE A 76 2.20 2.32 -24.43
N THR A 77 1.39 3.22 -24.98
CA THR A 77 0.82 4.34 -24.22
C THR A 77 -0.12 3.85 -23.12
N VAL A 78 -0.95 2.84 -23.38
CA VAL A 78 -1.84 2.25 -22.38
C VAL A 78 -1.05 1.61 -21.24
N LEU A 79 -0.08 0.74 -21.57
CA LEU A 79 0.76 0.06 -20.59
C LEU A 79 1.61 1.04 -19.78
N PHE A 80 2.16 2.07 -20.43
CA PHE A 80 2.99 3.08 -19.77
C PHE A 80 2.18 3.90 -18.77
N ALA A 81 0.95 4.31 -19.11
CA ALA A 81 0.09 5.03 -18.19
C ALA A 81 -0.29 4.17 -16.96
N ASN A 82 -0.70 2.92 -17.19
CA ASN A 82 -1.02 1.98 -16.11
C ASN A 82 0.19 1.69 -15.22
N PHE A 83 1.39 1.60 -15.81
CA PHE A 83 2.65 1.45 -15.10
C PHE A 83 2.99 2.69 -14.26
N ALA A 84 2.85 3.89 -14.80
CA ALA A 84 3.09 5.14 -14.06
C ALA A 84 2.15 5.26 -12.86
N GLU A 85 0.89 4.87 -13.02
CA GLU A 85 -0.08 4.81 -11.93
C GLU A 85 0.30 3.76 -10.86
N ALA A 86 0.66 2.55 -11.28
CA ALA A 86 1.10 1.48 -10.37
C ALA A 86 2.39 1.84 -9.63
N MET A 87 3.32 2.53 -10.28
CA MET A 87 4.55 3.04 -9.65
C MET A 87 4.26 4.10 -8.58
N ALA A 88 3.28 4.98 -8.83
CA ALA A 88 2.87 6.00 -7.88
C ALA A 88 2.25 5.37 -6.62
N GLU A 89 1.41 4.34 -6.77
CA GLU A 89 0.82 3.60 -5.65
C GLU A 89 1.81 2.68 -4.93
N GLY A 90 2.75 2.10 -5.68
CA GLY A 90 3.64 1.04 -5.19
C GLY A 90 4.52 1.44 -4.01
N ARG A 91 4.87 2.73 -3.89
CA ARG A 91 5.68 3.25 -2.78
C ARG A 91 4.94 3.26 -1.46
N GLY A 92 3.68 3.71 -1.44
CA GLY A 92 2.84 3.68 -0.24
C GLY A 92 2.62 2.25 0.25
N LYS A 93 2.24 1.36 -0.67
CA LYS A 93 2.08 -0.08 -0.37
C LYS A 93 3.36 -0.73 0.17
N ALA A 94 4.53 -0.40 -0.39
CA ALA A 94 5.81 -0.93 0.09
C ALA A 94 6.17 -0.48 1.52
N GLN A 95 5.75 0.72 1.93
CA GLN A 95 5.96 1.21 3.30
C GLN A 95 5.00 0.55 4.30
N ALA A 96 3.74 0.33 3.91
CA ALA A 96 2.80 -0.46 4.70
C ALA A 96 3.27 -1.92 4.87
N ASP A 97 3.77 -2.55 3.81
CA ASP A 97 4.28 -3.91 3.83
C ASP A 97 5.45 -4.06 4.84
N THR A 98 6.32 -3.05 4.97
CA THR A 98 7.40 -3.08 5.97
C THR A 98 6.88 -3.00 7.41
N LEU A 99 5.90 -2.14 7.68
CA LEU A 99 5.28 -2.03 9.01
C LEU A 99 4.52 -3.31 9.38
N ARG A 100 3.83 -3.92 8.41
CA ARG A 100 3.09 -5.18 8.59
C ARG A 100 4.00 -6.36 8.90
N LYS A 101 5.17 -6.46 8.24
CA LYS A 101 6.17 -7.50 8.54
C LYS A 101 6.72 -7.37 9.96
N ALA A 102 7.06 -6.15 10.38
CA ALA A 102 7.55 -5.89 11.75
C ALA A 102 6.55 -6.32 12.84
N LYS A 103 5.24 -6.29 12.55
CA LYS A 103 4.19 -6.76 13.47
C LYS A 103 4.03 -8.29 13.51
N THR A 104 4.08 -8.94 12.35
CA THR A 104 3.65 -10.35 12.22
C THR A 104 4.62 -11.33 12.86
N GLU A 105 5.89 -10.93 13.03
CA GLU A 105 6.95 -11.78 13.59
C GLU A 105 7.07 -11.70 15.12
N THR A 106 6.29 -10.82 15.78
CA THR A 106 6.42 -10.59 17.22
C THR A 106 5.66 -11.63 18.03
N MET A 107 6.38 -12.34 18.90
CA MET A 107 5.82 -13.27 19.88
C MET A 107 5.54 -12.55 21.20
N ALA A 108 4.49 -12.99 21.90
CA ALA A 108 4.06 -12.41 23.16
C ALA A 108 4.12 -13.45 24.30
N ASN A 109 4.60 -13.03 25.46
CA ASN A 109 4.58 -13.82 26.68
C ASN A 109 3.31 -13.49 27.46
N ARG A 110 2.17 -14.04 27.04
CA ARG A 110 0.88 -13.78 27.70
C ARG A 110 0.83 -14.46 29.07
N ILE A 111 0.50 -13.72 30.11
CA ILE A 111 0.32 -14.24 31.46
C ILE A 111 -0.99 -15.04 31.50
N VAL A 112 -0.92 -16.28 32.00
CA VAL A 112 -2.06 -17.18 32.16
C VAL A 112 -2.29 -17.45 33.64
N GLY A 113 -3.43 -17.02 34.16
CA GLY A 113 -3.80 -17.17 35.57
C GLY A 113 -3.81 -15.83 36.30
N ASP A 114 -3.44 -15.85 37.59
CA ASP A 114 -3.34 -14.63 38.38
C ASP A 114 -2.15 -13.78 37.89
N VAL A 115 -2.37 -12.47 37.75
CA VAL A 115 -1.36 -11.54 37.21
C VAL A 115 -0.18 -11.40 38.19
N GLY A 116 -0.40 -11.72 39.47
CA GLY A 116 0.59 -11.73 40.55
C GLY A 116 1.24 -10.35 40.77
N GLU A 117 1.76 -10.11 41.96
CA GLU A 117 2.62 -8.94 42.20
C GLU A 117 4.09 -9.36 42.08
N GLY A 118 4.90 -8.55 41.42
CA GLY A 118 6.32 -8.75 41.25
C GLY A 118 6.71 -9.62 40.06
N ARG A 119 8.02 -9.93 40.03
CA ARG A 119 8.70 -10.67 38.95
C ARG A 119 8.61 -12.20 39.09
N GLU A 120 8.10 -12.70 40.22
CA GLU A 120 8.19 -14.13 40.56
C GLU A 120 7.05 -14.98 39.98
N TRP A 121 7.43 -16.10 39.35
CA TRP A 121 6.62 -17.27 38.97
C TRP A 121 5.27 -17.02 38.29
N VAL A 122 5.21 -16.00 37.43
CA VAL A 122 4.03 -15.80 36.58
C VAL A 122 4.07 -16.79 35.43
N LYS A 123 3.05 -17.64 35.32
CA LYS A 123 2.96 -18.64 34.25
C LYS A 123 2.64 -17.93 32.93
N THR A 124 3.58 -17.95 31.99
CA THR A 124 3.39 -17.35 30.67
C THR A 124 3.11 -18.41 29.61
N GLN A 125 2.36 -18.01 28.59
CA GLN A 125 2.10 -18.76 27.37
C GLN A 125 2.63 -17.94 26.19
N HIS A 126 3.50 -18.55 25.39
CA HIS A 126 3.94 -17.95 24.13
C HIS A 126 2.79 -17.99 23.12
N VAL A 127 2.30 -16.83 22.73
CA VAL A 127 1.27 -16.66 21.71
C VAL A 127 1.73 -15.65 20.67
N PRO A 128 1.33 -15.78 19.39
CA PRO A 128 1.53 -14.74 18.40
C PRO A 128 0.87 -13.42 18.85
N ALA A 129 1.49 -12.27 18.54
CA ALA A 129 0.90 -10.96 18.83
C ALA A 129 -0.51 -10.77 18.20
N SER A 130 -0.80 -11.45 17.09
CA SER A 130 -2.13 -11.45 16.44
C SER A 130 -3.24 -12.09 17.27
N ASP A 131 -2.89 -12.95 18.23
CA ASP A 131 -3.85 -13.69 19.05
C ASP A 131 -4.16 -12.96 20.36
N LEU A 132 -3.40 -11.90 20.69
CA LEU A 132 -3.69 -11.04 21.83
C LEU A 132 -5.03 -10.35 21.64
N ARG A 133 -5.77 -10.19 22.74
CA ARG A 133 -7.03 -9.45 22.80
C ARG A 133 -6.97 -8.39 23.88
N LYS A 134 -7.85 -7.40 23.79
CA LYS A 134 -7.99 -6.36 24.82
C LYS A 134 -8.24 -7.01 26.19
N GLY A 135 -7.45 -6.60 27.18
CA GLY A 135 -7.50 -7.12 28.55
C GLY A 135 -6.44 -8.18 28.86
N ASP A 136 -5.83 -8.80 27.84
CA ASP A 136 -4.69 -9.71 28.05
C ASP A 136 -3.53 -8.95 28.70
N VAL A 137 -2.81 -9.61 29.62
CA VAL A 137 -1.59 -9.06 30.21
C VAL A 137 -0.39 -9.83 29.69
N VAL A 138 0.61 -9.11 29.20
CA VAL A 138 1.85 -9.68 28.67
C VAL A 138 3.04 -9.23 29.51
N LEU A 139 3.99 -10.13 29.71
CA LEU A 139 5.28 -9.82 30.32
C LEU A 139 6.29 -9.51 29.22
N VAL A 140 6.94 -8.36 29.29
CA VAL A 140 7.96 -7.96 28.31
C VAL A 140 9.28 -7.73 29.05
N HIS A 141 10.33 -8.40 28.59
CA HIS A 141 11.69 -8.29 29.13
C HIS A 141 12.53 -7.31 28.33
N ALA A 142 13.60 -6.79 28.96
CA ALA A 142 14.64 -6.05 28.26
C ALA A 142 15.16 -6.81 27.03
N GLY A 143 15.21 -6.13 25.89
CA GLY A 143 15.56 -6.68 24.58
C GLY A 143 14.37 -7.15 23.75
N GLU A 144 13.19 -7.36 24.35
CA GLU A 144 11.99 -7.78 23.63
C GLU A 144 11.20 -6.60 23.06
N PHE A 145 10.39 -6.88 22.03
CA PHE A 145 9.45 -5.93 21.47
C PHE A 145 8.11 -6.02 22.21
N ILE A 146 7.47 -4.87 22.39
CA ILE A 146 6.11 -4.80 22.93
C ILE A 146 5.14 -5.36 21.88
N PRO A 147 4.39 -6.44 22.16
CA PRO A 147 3.64 -7.17 21.14
C PRO A 147 2.33 -6.47 20.73
N GLY A 148 1.82 -5.53 21.51
CA GLY A 148 0.60 -4.78 21.21
C GLY A 148 0.48 -3.51 22.04
N ASP A 149 -0.44 -2.62 21.63
CA ASP A 149 -0.69 -1.38 22.36
C ASP A 149 -1.32 -1.66 23.73
N GLY A 150 -0.88 -0.93 24.74
CA GLY A 150 -1.33 -1.18 26.10
C GLY A 150 -0.92 -0.14 27.11
N GLU A 151 -1.22 -0.44 28.36
CA GLU A 151 -0.81 0.33 29.53
C GLU A 151 0.03 -0.55 30.46
N ILE A 152 1.11 0.00 30.98
CA ILE A 152 1.95 -0.67 31.98
C ILE A 152 1.15 -0.74 33.28
N VAL A 153 0.86 -1.96 33.71
CA VAL A 153 0.20 -2.23 35.00
C VAL A 153 1.22 -2.43 36.11
N GLU A 154 2.44 -2.83 35.76
CA GLU A 154 3.50 -3.06 36.73
C GLU A 154 4.89 -2.90 36.09
N GLY A 155 5.84 -2.37 36.86
CA GLY A 155 7.23 -2.19 36.46
C GLY A 155 7.54 -0.79 35.93
N VAL A 156 8.83 -0.56 35.67
CA VAL A 156 9.37 0.64 35.04
C VAL A 156 10.46 0.20 34.07
N ALA A 157 10.47 0.78 32.88
CA ALA A 157 11.45 0.44 31.85
C ALA A 157 11.73 1.65 30.93
N SER A 158 12.92 1.63 30.32
CA SER A 158 13.21 2.49 29.18
C SER A 158 12.76 1.81 27.88
N VAL A 159 12.04 2.55 27.03
CA VAL A 159 11.48 2.06 25.77
C VAL A 159 12.04 2.87 24.60
N ASP A 160 12.47 2.16 23.57
CA ASP A 160 12.87 2.72 22.27
C ASP A 160 11.64 2.86 21.37
N GLU A 161 11.21 4.11 21.19
CA GLU A 161 10.07 4.47 20.33
C GLU A 161 10.51 4.94 18.92
N SER A 162 11.79 4.76 18.55
CA SER A 162 12.36 5.23 17.28
C SER A 162 11.64 4.70 16.04
N ALA A 163 11.05 3.50 16.13
CA ALA A 163 10.25 2.91 15.05
C ALA A 163 8.99 3.74 14.69
N ILE A 164 8.50 4.55 15.62
CA ILE A 164 7.25 5.31 15.49
C ILE A 164 7.52 6.81 15.46
N THR A 165 8.25 7.32 16.45
CA THR A 165 8.50 8.76 16.59
C THR A 165 9.68 9.23 15.74
N GLY A 166 10.57 8.32 15.34
CA GLY A 166 11.82 8.65 14.65
C GLY A 166 12.90 9.25 15.57
N GLU A 167 12.62 9.41 16.86
CA GLU A 167 13.59 9.90 17.84
C GLU A 167 14.35 8.72 18.46
N SER A 168 15.68 8.78 18.46
CA SER A 168 16.55 7.70 18.96
C SER A 168 16.77 7.74 20.48
N ALA A 169 16.18 8.70 21.20
CA ALA A 169 16.35 8.83 22.65
C ALA A 169 15.35 7.91 23.38
N PRO A 170 15.80 7.00 24.26
CA PRO A 170 14.90 6.16 25.04
C PRO A 170 14.00 6.97 25.97
N VAL A 171 12.73 6.60 26.05
CA VAL A 171 11.75 7.24 26.94
C VAL A 171 11.44 6.31 28.11
N ILE A 172 11.42 6.86 29.33
CA ILE A 172 11.07 6.10 30.53
C ILE A 172 9.54 5.98 30.64
N ARG A 173 9.06 4.74 30.78
CA ARG A 173 7.65 4.38 30.94
C ARG A 173 7.47 3.63 32.27
N GLU A 174 6.44 3.98 33.03
CA GLU A 174 6.21 3.46 34.39
C GLU A 174 4.73 3.17 34.64
N ALA A 175 4.45 2.24 35.56
CA ALA A 175 3.10 1.92 36.01
C ALA A 175 2.47 3.08 36.80
N GLY A 176 1.15 3.24 36.69
CA GLY A 176 0.35 4.08 37.61
C GLY A 176 0.41 5.59 37.40
N GLY A 177 1.02 6.08 36.31
CA GLY A 177 1.05 7.49 35.94
C GLY A 177 0.68 7.77 34.48
N ASP A 178 0.80 9.03 34.06
CA ASP A 178 0.54 9.50 32.69
C ASP A 178 1.49 8.90 31.64
N ARG A 179 2.61 8.29 32.10
CA ARG A 179 3.63 7.65 31.25
C ARG A 179 3.47 6.12 31.15
N SER A 180 2.31 5.60 31.51
CA SER A 180 2.01 4.16 31.46
C SER A 180 1.66 3.66 30.07
N ALA A 181 1.22 4.52 29.15
CA ALA A 181 0.87 4.12 27.79
C ALA A 181 2.10 3.69 26.98
N VAL A 182 2.02 2.52 26.33
CA VAL A 182 3.04 1.95 25.46
C VAL A 182 2.45 1.50 24.13
N THR A 183 3.26 1.59 23.08
CA THR A 183 2.83 1.28 21.71
C THR A 183 3.46 -0.01 21.22
N GLY A 184 2.68 -0.88 20.57
CA GLY A 184 3.18 -2.11 19.98
C GLY A 184 4.24 -1.86 18.91
N GLY A 185 5.24 -2.73 18.84
CA GLY A 185 6.38 -2.63 17.91
C GLY A 185 7.55 -1.77 18.41
N THR A 186 7.41 -1.12 19.58
CA THR A 186 8.53 -0.46 20.28
C THR A 186 9.35 -1.49 21.06
N ARG A 187 10.61 -1.19 21.38
CA ARG A 187 11.52 -2.15 22.05
C ARG A 187 11.78 -1.74 23.49
N VAL A 188 11.68 -2.69 24.42
CA VAL A 188 12.08 -2.48 25.81
C VAL A 188 13.60 -2.58 25.91
N ILE A 189 14.26 -1.55 26.45
CA ILE A 189 15.73 -1.51 26.57
C ILE A 189 16.19 -1.97 27.95
N SER A 190 15.51 -1.53 29.02
CA SER A 190 15.89 -1.86 30.40
C SER A 190 14.75 -2.50 31.18
N ASP A 191 15.12 -3.32 32.16
CA ASP A 191 14.21 -3.93 33.14
C ASP A 191 13.11 -4.82 32.53
N TRP A 192 11.92 -4.81 33.14
CA TRP A 192 10.77 -5.61 32.73
C TRP A 192 9.49 -4.83 33.03
N ILE A 193 8.46 -5.07 32.23
CA ILE A 193 7.14 -4.46 32.39
C ILE A 193 6.04 -5.48 32.17
N LYS A 194 4.97 -5.38 32.93
CA LYS A 194 3.69 -6.04 32.64
C LYS A 194 2.80 -5.04 31.92
N VAL A 195 2.38 -5.39 30.71
CA VAL A 195 1.56 -4.53 29.86
C VAL A 195 0.18 -5.15 29.70
N ARG A 196 -0.87 -4.41 30.05
CA ARG A 196 -2.25 -4.78 29.74
C ARG A 196 -2.60 -4.25 28.36
N VAL A 197 -2.97 -5.15 27.45
CA VAL A 197 -3.36 -4.83 26.08
C VAL A 197 -4.66 -4.02 26.09
N THR A 198 -4.66 -2.85 25.45
CA THR A 198 -5.83 -1.94 25.42
C THR A 198 -6.59 -1.99 24.10
N SER A 199 -6.00 -2.54 23.05
CA SER A 199 -6.55 -2.57 21.69
C SER A 199 -6.65 -4.00 21.14
N ASN A 200 -7.70 -4.31 20.38
CA ASN A 200 -7.80 -5.59 19.68
C ASN A 200 -6.95 -5.58 18.38
N PRO A 201 -6.66 -6.75 17.78
CA PRO A 201 -6.04 -6.79 16.46
C PRO A 201 -6.91 -6.06 15.43
N GLY A 202 -6.29 -5.18 14.65
CA GLY A 202 -6.98 -4.27 13.73
C GLY A 202 -7.21 -2.87 14.31
N GLU A 203 -7.11 -2.70 15.63
CA GLU A 203 -7.29 -1.42 16.32
C GLU A 203 -5.97 -0.85 16.88
N THR A 204 -4.85 -1.54 16.68
CA THR A 204 -3.54 -1.06 17.16
C THR A 204 -3.10 0.19 16.40
N PHE A 205 -2.15 0.94 16.96
CA PHE A 205 -1.58 2.13 16.37
C PHE A 205 -0.88 1.79 15.06
N LEU A 206 -0.13 0.68 15.01
CA LEU A 206 0.44 0.17 13.77
C LEU A 206 -0.64 -0.22 12.76
N ASP A 207 -1.75 -0.85 13.18
CA ASP A 207 -2.86 -1.16 12.28
C ASP A 207 -3.54 0.10 11.75
N ARG A 208 -3.69 1.16 12.57
CA ARG A 208 -4.16 2.47 12.13
C ARG A 208 -3.18 3.11 11.16
N MET A 209 -1.88 3.05 11.39
CA MET A 209 -0.87 3.54 10.45
C MET A 209 -0.90 2.76 9.14
N ILE A 210 -0.98 1.42 9.20
CA ILE A 210 -1.12 0.56 8.03
C ILE A 210 -2.40 0.92 7.29
N ALA A 211 -3.54 1.07 7.98
CA ALA A 211 -4.79 1.49 7.38
C ALA A 211 -4.72 2.91 6.80
N LEU A 212 -3.96 3.82 7.40
CA LEU A 212 -3.73 5.15 6.85
C LEU A 212 -2.84 5.11 5.61
N VAL A 213 -1.90 4.16 5.50
CA VAL A 213 -1.00 4.03 4.34
C VAL A 213 -1.63 3.17 3.23
N GLU A 214 -2.35 2.10 3.58
CA GLU A 214 -3.08 1.20 2.67
C GLU A 214 -4.43 1.79 2.25
N GLY A 215 -5.16 2.36 3.21
CA GLY A 215 -6.48 3.00 3.05
C GLY A 215 -6.40 4.49 2.71
N ALA A 216 -5.20 5.09 2.69
CA ALA A 216 -4.92 6.13 1.70
C ALA A 216 -4.88 5.49 0.31
N GLU A 217 -5.99 4.89 -0.12
CA GLU A 217 -6.37 5.03 -1.51
C GLU A 217 -6.23 6.52 -1.80
N ARG A 218 -5.37 6.86 -2.77
CA ARG A 218 -5.20 8.23 -3.21
C ARG A 218 -6.58 8.73 -3.64
N GLN A 219 -7.30 9.35 -2.71
CA GLN A 219 -8.55 10.00 -3.05
C GLN A 219 -8.17 11.09 -4.03
N LYS A 220 -8.76 11.02 -5.22
CA LYS A 220 -8.54 12.03 -6.24
C LYS A 220 -8.89 13.37 -5.61
N THR A 221 -7.92 14.27 -5.59
CA THR A 221 -8.15 15.61 -5.06
C THR A 221 -9.29 16.27 -5.84
N PRO A 222 -10.05 17.22 -5.27
CA PRO A 222 -11.12 17.90 -6.00
C PRO A 222 -10.66 18.48 -7.34
N ASN A 223 -9.41 18.98 -7.39
CA ASN A 223 -8.79 19.46 -8.61
C ASN A 223 -8.54 18.33 -9.64
N GLU A 224 -8.09 17.16 -9.19
CA GLU A 224 -7.93 15.98 -10.04
C GLU A 224 -9.27 15.46 -10.59
N ILE A 225 -10.35 15.53 -9.80
CA ILE A 225 -11.70 15.18 -10.27
C ILE A 225 -12.16 16.18 -11.34
N ALA A 226 -12.00 17.49 -11.10
CA ALA A 226 -12.36 18.52 -12.07
C ALA A 226 -11.60 18.36 -13.39
N LEU A 227 -10.29 18.09 -13.33
CA LEU A 227 -9.46 17.84 -14.51
C LEU A 227 -9.93 16.58 -15.26
N ASN A 228 -10.24 15.49 -14.56
CA ASN A 228 -10.75 14.27 -15.20
C ASN A 228 -12.08 14.50 -15.92
N ILE A 229 -12.99 15.29 -15.33
CA ILE A 229 -14.27 15.66 -15.97
C ILE A 229 -14.03 16.49 -17.23
N LEU A 230 -13.12 17.48 -17.16
CA LEU A 230 -12.75 18.30 -18.31
C LEU A 230 -12.17 17.47 -19.44
N LEU A 231 -11.21 16.59 -19.12
CA LEU A 231 -10.57 15.71 -20.10
C LEU A 231 -11.57 14.74 -20.71
N ALA A 232 -12.46 14.15 -19.89
CA ALA A 232 -13.55 13.31 -20.36
C ALA A 232 -14.45 14.04 -21.37
N GLY A 233 -14.85 15.27 -21.05
CA GLY A 233 -15.66 16.10 -21.93
C GLY A 233 -14.96 16.36 -23.27
N LEU A 234 -13.67 16.71 -23.25
CA LEU A 234 -12.88 16.93 -24.46
C LEU A 234 -12.75 15.64 -25.30
N THR A 235 -12.52 14.49 -24.67
CA THR A 235 -12.44 13.19 -25.35
C THR A 235 -13.75 12.84 -26.04
N ILE A 236 -14.90 13.07 -25.39
CA ILE A 236 -16.21 12.81 -25.99
C ILE A 236 -16.43 13.70 -27.22
N ILE A 237 -16.14 15.00 -27.11
CA ILE A 237 -16.26 15.96 -28.22
C ILE A 237 -15.37 15.52 -29.39
N PHE A 238 -14.12 15.15 -29.11
CA PHE A 238 -13.18 14.69 -30.12
C PHE A 238 -13.66 13.40 -30.80
N LEU A 239 -14.19 12.43 -30.03
CA LEU A 239 -14.72 11.18 -30.56
C LEU A 239 -15.90 11.44 -31.50
N LEU A 240 -16.83 12.32 -31.12
CA LEU A 240 -17.94 12.73 -31.98
C LEU A 240 -17.46 13.40 -33.28
N ALA A 241 -16.44 14.25 -33.20
CA ALA A 241 -15.84 14.88 -34.37
C ALA A 241 -15.22 13.83 -35.32
N VAL A 242 -14.45 12.88 -34.80
CA VAL A 242 -13.81 11.82 -35.60
C VAL A 242 -14.86 10.90 -36.25
N VAL A 243 -15.90 10.51 -35.50
CA VAL A 243 -16.95 9.62 -36.02
C VAL A 243 -17.76 10.29 -37.14
N THR A 244 -17.99 11.61 -37.08
CA THR A 244 -18.73 12.32 -38.12
C THR A 244 -17.93 12.52 -39.41
N LEU A 245 -16.59 12.47 -39.37
CA LEU A 245 -15.75 12.60 -40.58
C LEU A 245 -16.03 11.49 -41.61
N LEU A 246 -16.30 10.26 -41.19
CA LEU A 246 -16.53 9.14 -42.11
C LEU A 246 -17.80 9.33 -42.97
N PRO A 247 -18.99 9.63 -42.40
CA PRO A 247 -20.17 9.99 -43.18
C PRO A 247 -19.95 11.16 -44.14
N TYR A 248 -19.24 12.21 -43.70
CA TYR A 248 -18.96 13.36 -44.57
C TYR A 248 -18.02 12.99 -45.73
N ALA A 249 -17.00 12.18 -45.48
CA ALA A 249 -16.11 11.70 -46.53
C ALA A 249 -16.86 10.83 -47.55
N LEU A 250 -17.78 9.97 -47.10
CA LEU A 250 -18.62 9.15 -47.99
C LEU A 250 -19.63 9.98 -48.79
N TYR A 251 -20.14 11.09 -48.25
CA TYR A 251 -21.06 11.99 -48.96
C TYR A 251 -20.33 12.91 -49.97
N SER A 252 -19.06 13.22 -49.71
CA SER A 252 -18.26 14.12 -50.55
C SER A 252 -17.65 13.46 -51.80
N VAL A 253 -17.69 12.13 -51.89
CA VAL A 253 -17.19 11.33 -53.03
C VAL A 253 -18.37 10.86 -53.87
#